data_AF-A0A1B6DMJ8-F1
#
_entry.id   AF-A0A1B6DMJ8-F1
#
_cell.length_a   1.000
_cell.length_b   1.000
_cell.length_c   1.000
_cell.angle_alpha   90.00
_cell.angle_beta   90.00
_cell.angle_gamma   90.00
#
_symmetry.space_group_name_H-M   'P 1'
#
loop_
_entity.id
_entity.type
_entity.pdbx_description
1 polymer ?
#
loop_
_entity_poly.entity_id
_entity_poly.type
_entity_poly.pdbx_seq_one_letter_code
_entity_poly.pdbx_strand_id
1 'polypeptide(L)'
;MLDPQLHPIPPDTSCQQSVQIFEQHKMLAEEYLRVQTEMTYLSHHMEKLSERLSLTAEQQNEEEQVRRLQNEKENLLQLHHNLKRQLELLKRQREESSSDGWVVVPHLT
;
A
#
# COMPACT_ATOMS: atom_id res chain seq x y z
N MET A 1 9.16 34.27 -8.49
CA MET A 1 9.17 35.73 -8.68
C MET A 1 7.76 36.26 -8.51
N LEU A 2 7.61 37.48 -7.97
CA LEU A 2 6.31 38.16 -7.89
C LEU A 2 5.78 38.47 -9.30
N ASP A 3 4.47 38.28 -9.50
CA ASP A 3 3.77 38.68 -10.71
C ASP A 3 4.00 40.19 -10.97
N PRO A 4 4.31 40.60 -12.22
CA PRO A 4 4.47 42.00 -12.59
C PRO A 4 3.31 42.92 -12.15
N GLN A 5 2.09 42.40 -12.07
CA GLN A 5 0.92 43.18 -11.63
C GLN A 5 0.94 43.52 -10.14
N LEU A 6 1.73 42.80 -9.34
CA LEU A 6 1.89 43.01 -7.90
C LEU A 6 3.09 43.91 -7.57
N HIS A 7 3.76 44.49 -8.57
CA HIS A 7 4.90 45.36 -8.32
C HIS A 7 4.43 46.73 -7.84
N PRO A 8 5.13 47.36 -6.88
CA PRO A 8 4.77 48.69 -6.41
C PRO A 8 4.86 49.73 -7.54
N ILE A 9 3.85 50.58 -7.66
CA ILE A 9 3.82 51.68 -8.63
C ILE A 9 4.77 52.79 -8.13
N PRO A 10 5.63 53.38 -8.98
CA PRO A 10 6.52 54.47 -8.57
C PRO A 10 5.77 55.61 -7.87
N PRO A 11 6.27 56.13 -6.73
CA PRO A 11 5.59 57.16 -5.98
C PRO A 11 5.74 58.54 -6.63
N ASP A 12 4.81 59.44 -6.34
CA ASP A 12 4.99 60.88 -6.55
C ASP A 12 5.86 61.46 -5.42
N THR A 13 7.07 61.90 -5.76
CA THR A 13 8.05 62.41 -4.79
C THR A 13 7.65 63.72 -4.13
N SER A 14 6.69 64.45 -4.71
CA SER A 14 6.16 65.69 -4.12
C SER A 14 5.10 65.43 -3.03
N CYS A 15 4.55 64.21 -2.99
CA CYS A 15 3.51 63.80 -2.07
C CYS A 15 4.04 62.81 -1.04
N GLN A 16 4.18 63.24 0.22
CA GLN A 16 4.68 62.37 1.30
C GLN A 16 3.84 61.11 1.50
N GLN A 17 2.51 61.20 1.36
CA GLN A 17 1.63 60.04 1.47
C GLN A 17 1.89 59.02 0.35
N SER A 18 2.15 59.47 -0.88
CA SER A 18 2.45 58.57 -2.00
C SER A 18 3.74 57.77 -1.75
N VAL A 19 4.78 58.44 -1.27
CA VAL A 19 6.06 57.80 -0.90
C VAL A 19 5.84 56.77 0.22
N GLN A 20 5.05 57.11 1.24
CA GLN A 20 4.78 56.20 2.36
C GLN A 20 4.02 54.94 1.90
N ILE A 21 3.01 55.08 1.05
CA ILE A 21 2.24 53.95 0.51
C ILE A 21 3.15 53.02 -0.31
N PHE A 22 4.03 53.59 -1.14
CA PHE A 22 4.98 52.80 -1.93
C PHE A 22 5.88 51.94 -1.05
N GLU A 23 6.46 52.50 0.02
CA GLU A 23 7.36 51.72 0.88
C GLU A 23 6.63 50.65 1.69
N GLN A 24 5.39 50.94 2.14
CA GLN A 24 4.55 49.91 2.76
C GLN A 24 4.25 48.77 1.80
N HIS A 25 3.95 49.07 0.53
CA HIS A 25 3.68 48.05 -0.48
C HIS A 25 4.93 47.20 -0.75
N LYS A 26 6.11 47.81 -0.83
CA LYS A 26 7.37 47.07 -0.99
C LYS A 26 7.59 46.05 0.14
N MET A 27 7.41 46.47 1.39
CA MET A 27 7.52 45.56 2.54
C MET A 27 6.49 44.42 2.47
N LEU A 28 5.26 44.72 2.07
CA LEU A 28 4.20 43.71 1.92
C LEU A 28 4.49 42.72 0.80
N ALA A 29 5.02 43.18 -0.34
CA ALA A 29 5.39 42.33 -1.46
C ALA A 29 6.53 41.37 -1.10
N GLU A 30 7.53 41.85 -0.35
CA GLU A 30 8.62 41.02 0.18
C GLU A 30 8.09 39.92 1.12
N GLU A 31 7.18 40.27 2.02
CA GLU A 31 6.57 39.30 2.94
C GLU A 31 5.68 38.28 2.20
N TYR A 32 4.89 38.75 1.22
CA TYR A 32 4.09 37.87 0.37
C TYR A 32 4.96 36.83 -0.33
N LEU A 33 6.09 37.24 -0.92
CA LEU A 33 6.99 36.31 -1.60
C LEU A 33 7.59 35.27 -0.64
N ARG A 34 7.91 35.70 0.59
CA ARG A 34 8.41 34.81 1.64
C ARG A 34 7.37 33.74 2.00
N VAL A 35 6.16 34.17 2.36
CA VAL A 35 5.07 33.27 2.73
C VAL A 35 4.70 32.35 1.57
N GLN A 36 4.63 32.86 0.35
CA GLN A 36 4.36 32.05 -0.84
C GLN A 36 5.41 30.95 -1.04
N THR A 37 6.69 31.27 -0.80
CA THR A 37 7.79 30.30 -0.89
C THR A 37 7.66 29.23 0.20
N GLU A 38 7.37 29.64 1.43
CA GLU A 38 7.16 28.72 2.56
C GLU A 38 5.96 27.79 2.32
N MET A 39 4.83 28.32 1.86
CA MET A 39 3.65 27.52 1.50
C MET A 39 3.99 26.49 0.42
N THR A 40 4.72 26.90 -0.62
CA THR A 40 5.12 25.99 -1.70
C THR A 40 6.05 24.89 -1.19
N TYR A 41 7.01 25.23 -0.33
CA TYR A 41 7.91 24.28 0.30
C TYR A 41 7.16 23.27 1.18
N LEU A 42 6.25 23.75 2.03
CA LEU A 42 5.46 22.91 2.92
C LEU A 42 4.53 21.97 2.14
N SER A 43 3.85 22.46 1.11
CA SER A 43 3.01 21.63 0.23
C SER A 43 3.80 20.49 -0.40
N HIS A 44 4.98 20.79 -0.96
CA HIS A 44 5.87 19.77 -1.54
C HIS A 44 6.36 18.76 -0.51
N HIS A 45 6.67 19.22 0.70
CA HIS A 45 7.10 18.34 1.78
C HIS A 45 5.96 17.41 2.24
N MET A 46 4.73 17.93 2.34
CA MET A 46 3.55 17.14 2.67
C MET A 46 3.25 16.08 1.60
N GLU A 47 3.37 16.43 0.33
CA GLU A 47 3.18 15.49 -0.79
C GLU A 47 4.17 14.31 -0.69
N LYS A 48 5.46 14.59 -0.48
CA LYS A 48 6.48 13.55 -0.28
C LYS A 48 6.21 12.65 0.92
N LEU A 49 5.71 13.21 2.02
CA LEU A 49 5.34 12.41 3.20
C LEU A 49 4.14 11.51 2.90
N SER A 50 3.14 12.03 2.18
CA SER A 50 1.98 11.27 1.74
C SER A 50 2.37 10.08 0.87
N GLU A 51 3.25 10.29 -0.13
CA GLU A 51 3.76 9.22 -0.99
C GLU A 51 4.46 8.11 -0.18
N ARG A 52 5.31 8.49 0.78
CA ARG A 52 6.00 7.52 1.65
C ARG A 52 5.04 6.70 2.51
N LEU A 53 3.97 7.33 3.01
CA LEU A 53 2.95 6.62 3.78
C LEU A 53 2.16 5.65 2.89
N SER A 54 1.83 6.05 1.66
CA SER A 54 1.16 5.16 0.68
C SER A 54 2.00 3.91 0.40
N LEU A 55 3.29 4.08 0.11
CA LEU A 55 4.21 2.96 -0.10
C LEU A 55 4.28 2.01 1.11
N THR A 56 4.25 2.57 2.32
CA THR A 56 4.25 1.77 3.56
C THR A 56 2.97 0.96 3.71
N ALA A 57 1.81 1.54 3.36
CA ALA A 57 0.53 0.83 3.38
C ALA A 57 0.47 -0.31 2.35
N GLU A 58 1.02 -0.10 1.16
CA GLU A 58 1.15 -1.13 0.12
C GLU A 58 2.02 -2.29 0.60
N GLN A 59 3.19 -2.00 1.20
CA GLN A 59 4.07 -3.01 1.77
C GLN A 59 3.39 -3.84 2.86
N GLN A 60 2.63 -3.19 3.76
CA GLN A 60 1.88 -3.89 4.79
C GLN A 60 0.82 -4.84 4.19
N ASN A 61 0.13 -4.39 3.14
CA ASN A 61 -0.85 -5.22 2.45
C ASN A 61 -0.19 -6.42 1.76
N GLU A 62 0.96 -6.23 1.12
CA GLU A 62 1.74 -7.33 0.53
C GLU A 62 2.18 -8.34 1.60
N GLU A 63 2.68 -7.89 2.75
CA GLU A 63 3.06 -8.76 3.87
C GLU A 63 1.87 -9.58 4.39
N GLU A 64 0.70 -8.97 4.53
CA GLU A 64 -0.53 -9.69 4.91
C GLU A 64 -0.91 -10.76 3.90
N GLN A 65 -0.83 -10.45 2.61
CA GLN A 65 -1.15 -11.40 1.54
C GLN A 65 -0.17 -12.57 1.51
N VAL A 66 1.13 -12.31 1.71
CA VAL A 66 2.14 -13.36 1.83
C VAL A 66 1.82 -14.27 3.02
N ARG A 67 1.47 -13.72 4.19
CA ARG A 67 1.09 -14.51 5.37
C ARG A 67 -0.15 -15.37 5.10
N ARG A 68 -1.17 -14.83 4.43
CA ARG A 68 -2.38 -15.59 4.05
C ARG A 68 -2.04 -16.76 3.14
N LEU A 69 -1.25 -16.53 2.10
CA LEU A 69 -0.82 -17.58 1.16
C LEU A 69 0.04 -18.65 1.83
N GLN A 70 0.91 -18.27 2.77
CA GLN A 70 1.70 -19.22 3.55
C GLN A 70 0.81 -20.14 4.40
N ASN A 71 -0.19 -19.57 5.09
CA ASN A 71 -1.15 -20.35 5.86
C ASN A 71 -1.98 -21.30 4.97
N GLU A 72 -2.44 -20.81 3.82
CA GLU A 72 -3.20 -21.64 2.86
C GLU A 72 -2.35 -22.81 2.33
N LYS A 73 -1.09 -22.54 1.97
CA LYS A 73 -0.11 -23.56 1.59
C LYS A 73 0.04 -24.62 2.68
N GLU A 74 0.23 -24.21 3.93
CA GLU A 74 0.39 -25.12 5.07
C GLU A 74 -0.85 -26.03 5.21
N ASN A 75 -2.05 -25.45 5.14
CA ASN A 75 -3.32 -26.18 5.21
C ASN A 75 -3.48 -27.18 4.06
N LEU A 76 -3.16 -26.76 2.83
CA LEU A 76 -3.20 -27.63 1.65
C LEU A 76 -2.21 -28.80 1.78
N LEU A 77 -1.01 -28.55 2.29
CA LEU A 77 -0.04 -29.60 2.56
C LEU A 77 -0.58 -30.59 3.59
N GLN A 78 -1.13 -30.10 4.71
CA GLN A 78 -1.72 -30.99 5.73
C GLN A 78 -2.85 -31.84 5.17
N LEU A 79 -3.75 -31.25 4.38
CA LEU A 79 -4.84 -31.96 3.73
C LEU A 79 -4.31 -33.03 2.77
N HIS A 80 -3.34 -32.68 1.92
CA HIS A 80 -2.71 -33.62 1.01
C HIS A 80 -2.07 -34.82 1.75
N HIS A 81 -1.32 -34.57 2.83
CA HIS A 81 -0.75 -35.64 3.65
C HIS A 81 -1.82 -36.54 4.27
N ASN A 82 -2.92 -35.95 4.74
CA ASN A 82 -4.03 -36.70 5.32
C ASN A 82 -4.69 -37.60 4.27
N LEU A 83 -5.04 -37.05 3.11
CA LEU A 83 -5.66 -37.79 2.01
C LEU A 83 -4.74 -38.90 1.50
N LYS A 84 -3.43 -38.64 1.38
CA LYS A 84 -2.45 -39.66 0.98
C LYS A 84 -2.42 -40.83 1.97
N ARG A 85 -2.43 -40.54 3.28
CA ARG A 85 -2.51 -41.56 4.33
C ARG A 85 -3.81 -42.37 4.25
N GLN A 86 -4.95 -41.71 4.05
CA GLN A 86 -6.24 -42.38 3.89
C GLN A 86 -6.23 -43.33 2.68
N LEU A 87 -5.66 -42.90 1.55
CA LEU A 87 -5.52 -43.74 0.35
C LEU A 87 -4.62 -44.96 0.60
N GLU A 88 -3.51 -44.80 1.31
CA GLU A 88 -2.61 -45.91 1.67
C GLU A 88 -3.32 -46.96 2.54
N LEU A 89 -4.10 -46.51 3.53
CA LEU A 89 -4.90 -47.41 4.38
C LEU A 89 -5.94 -48.20 3.58
N LEU A 90 -6.67 -47.53 2.67
CA LEU A 90 -7.67 -48.19 1.81
C LEU A 90 -7.04 -49.21 0.87
N LYS A 91 -5.85 -48.91 0.33
CA LYS A 91 -5.10 -49.86 -0.51
C LYS A 91 -4.70 -51.10 0.28
N ARG A 92 -4.14 -50.93 1.48
CA ARG A 92 -3.74 -52.06 2.34
C ARG A 92 -4.94 -52.93 2.72
N GLN A 93 -6.08 -52.32 3.06
CA GLN A 93 -7.31 -53.05 3.39
C GLN A 93 -7.85 -53.85 2.18
N ARG A 94 -7.68 -53.35 0.96
CA ARG A 94 -8.05 -54.09 -0.27
C ARG A 94 -7.10 -55.26 -0.55
N GLU A 95 -5.82 -55.11 -0.27
CA GLU A 95 -4.82 -56.19 -0.41
C GLU A 95 -5.02 -57.29 0.64
N GLU A 96 -5.32 -56.92 1.89
CA GLU A 96 -5.65 -57.85 2.98
C GLU A 96 -6.97 -58.61 2.71
N SER A 97 -7.99 -57.94 2.15
CA SER A 97 -9.27 -58.59 1.78
C SER A 97 -9.22 -59.42 0.48
N SER A 98 -8.24 -59.18 -0.40
CA SER A 98 -8.01 -60.01 -1.58
C SER A 98 -7.24 -61.30 -1.29
N SER A 99 -6.57 -61.41 -0.13
CA SER A 99 -5.80 -62.60 0.25
C SER A 99 -6.64 -63.71 0.91
N ASP A 100 -7.88 -63.43 1.34
CA ASP A 100 -8.70 -64.34 2.15
C ASP A 100 -10.00 -64.81 1.45
N GLY A 101 -10.03 -64.75 0.11
CA GLY A 101 -11.27 -64.83 -0.67
C GLY A 101 -11.37 -65.98 -1.66
N TRP A 102 -11.15 -67.24 -1.25
CA TRP A 102 -11.64 -68.41 -2.00
C TRP A 102 -12.50 -69.29 -1.10
N VAL A 103 -13.80 -69.01 -1.04
CA VAL A 103 -14.78 -69.95 -0.48
C VAL A 103 -15.25 -70.87 -1.60
N VAL A 104 -14.80 -72.12 -1.58
CA VAL A 104 -15.30 -73.17 -2.49
C VAL A 104 -16.73 -73.53 -2.07
N VAL A 105 -17.70 -73.28 -2.96
CA VAL A 105 -19.09 -73.66 -2.76
C VAL A 105 -19.33 -75.04 -3.40
N PRO A 106 -19.66 -76.10 -2.63
CA PRO A 106 -19.92 -77.41 -3.19
C PRO A 106 -21.26 -77.40 -3.92
N HIS A 107 -21.25 -77.88 -5.16
CA HIS A 107 -22.45 -78.16 -5.94
C HIS A 107 -22.88 -79.59 -5.62
N LEU A 108 -24.03 -79.76 -4.99
CA LEU A 108 -24.66 -81.06 -4.75
C LEU A 108 -25.39 -81.49 -6.02
N THR A 109 -24.99 -82.65 -6.55
CA THR A 109 -25.61 -83.38 -7.67
C THR A 109 -26.99 -83.91 -7.33
#